data_AF-A0A359G277-F1
#
_entry.id   AF-A0A359G277-F1
#
_cell.length_a   1.000
_cell.length_b   1.000
_cell.length_c   1.000
_cell.angle_alpha   90.00
_cell.angle_beta   90.00
_cell.angle_gamma   90.00
#
_symmetry.space_group_name_H-M   'P 1'
#
loop_
_entity.id
_entity.type
_entity.pdbx_description
1 polymer ?
#
loop_
_entity_poly.entity_id
_entity_poly.type
_entity_poly.pdbx_seq_one_letter_code
_entity_poly.pdbx_strand_id
1 'polypeptide(L)' 'MCLHHFALRAEHLEEHRAFYADYFGAARGAKHVNAAKGLASRSLRFGDGCFGCVVGDPDGNRV' A
#
# COMPACT_ATOMS: atom_id res chain seq x y z
N MET A 1 -18.68 -2.17 -13.47
CA MET A 1 -17.24 -2.46 -13.46
C MET A 1 -16.57 -1.30 -12.74
N CYS A 2 -15.89 -1.56 -11.62
CA CYS A 2 -15.32 -0.52 -10.75
C CYS A 2 -13.90 -0.94 -10.34
N LEU A 3 -13.00 0.04 -10.14
CA LEU A 3 -11.70 -0.23 -9.52
C LEU A 3 -11.91 -0.49 -8.03
N HIS A 4 -11.63 -1.72 -7.58
CA HIS A 4 -11.80 -2.13 -6.18
C HIS A 4 -10.48 -2.10 -5.41
N HIS A 5 -9.36 -2.38 -6.10
CA HIS A 5 -8.02 -2.23 -5.54
C HIS A 5 -7.06 -1.62 -6.56
N PHE A 6 -5.99 -1.01 -6.08
CA PHE A 6 -4.77 -0.74 -6.84
C PHE A 6 -3.55 -0.93 -5.94
N ALA A 7 -2.42 -1.34 -6.53
CA ALA A 7 -1.15 -1.48 -5.82
C ALA A 7 -0.12 -0.51 -6.40
N LEU A 8 0.60 0.18 -5.51
CA LEU A 8 1.69 1.09 -5.86
C LEU A 8 2.98 0.56 -5.23
N ARG A 9 4.04 0.46 -6.02
CA ARG A 9 5.38 0.17 -5.51
C ARG A 9 6.00 1.45 -4.96
N ALA A 10 6.54 1.39 -3.76
CA ALA A 10 7.21 2.53 -3.14
C ALA A 10 8.42 2.05 -2.34
N GLU A 11 9.52 2.80 -2.42
CA GLU A 11 10.71 2.54 -1.61
C GLU A 11 10.45 2.92 -0.14
N HIS A 12 9.76 4.04 0.09
CA HIS A 12 9.44 4.54 1.43
C HIS A 12 7.98 4.30 1.81
N LEU A 13 7.72 3.08 2.28
CA LEU A 13 6.37 2.57 2.55
C LEU A 13 5.57 3.41 3.58
N GLU A 14 6.20 3.88 4.66
CA GLU A 14 5.51 4.68 5.68
C GLU A 14 5.27 6.13 5.23
N GLU A 15 6.20 6.73 4.48
CA GLU A 15 6.04 8.09 3.96
C GLU A 15 4.89 8.17 2.95
N HIS A 16 4.80 7.21 2.03
CA HIS A 16 3.67 7.13 1.10
C HIS A 16 2.35 6.89 1.82
N ARG A 17 2.34 6.02 2.84
CA ARG A 17 1.14 5.78 3.67
C ARG A 17 0.71 7.06 4.38
N ALA A 18 1.65 7.83 4.93
CA ALA A 18 1.37 9.11 5.57
C ALA A 18 0.82 10.10 4.54
N PHE A 19 1.48 10.26 3.39
CA PHE A 19 1.02 11.13 2.30
C PHE A 19 -0.43 10.85 1.89
N TYR A 20 -0.79 9.59 1.62
CA TYR A 20 -2.16 9.27 1.25
C TYR A 20 -3.17 9.43 2.40
N ALA A 21 -2.76 9.19 3.64
CA ALA A 21 -3.62 9.42 4.80
C ALA A 21 -3.86 10.92 5.04
N ASP A 22 -2.81 11.73 4.94
CA ASP A 22 -2.84 13.14 5.32
C ASP A 22 -3.43 14.03 4.21
N TYR A 23 -3.11 13.75 2.94
CA TYR A 23 -3.61 14.54 1.81
C TYR A 23 -4.95 14.04 1.25
N PHE A 24 -5.21 12.73 1.30
CA PHE A 24 -6.42 12.13 0.70
C PHE A 24 -7.38 11.56 1.75
N GLY A 25 -7.09 11.73 3.04
CA GLY A 25 -7.93 11.23 4.13
C GLY A 25 -8.01 9.70 4.19
N ALA A 26 -7.03 9.00 3.62
CA ALA A 26 -7.07 7.53 3.57
C ALA A 26 -6.91 6.91 4.96
N ALA A 27 -7.76 5.94 5.28
CA ALA A 27 -7.63 5.20 6.52
C ALA A 27 -6.41 4.28 6.45
N ARG A 28 -5.54 4.41 7.46
CA ARG A 28 -4.30 3.65 7.60
C ARG A 28 -4.60 2.22 8.04
N GLY A 29 -4.63 1.29 7.10
CA GLY A 29 -4.88 -0.13 7.36
C GLY A 29 -3.68 -0.90 7.92
N ALA A 30 -3.83 -2.22 8.03
CA ALA A 30 -2.84 -3.13 8.60
C ALA A 30 -1.56 -3.25 7.76
N LYS A 31 -0.47 -3.57 8.45
CA LYS A 31 0.81 -3.97 7.85
C LYS A 31 0.71 -5.44 7.45
N HIS A 32 0.91 -5.71 6.17
CA HIS A 32 1.14 -7.08 5.69
C HIS A 32 2.63 -7.26 5.43
N VAL A 33 3.20 -8.38 5.86
CA VAL A 33 4.60 -8.72 5.61
C VAL A 33 4.64 -10.15 5.11
N ASN A 34 5.20 -10.34 3.92
CA ASN A 34 5.51 -11.64 3.38
C ASN A 34 7.03 -11.83 3.42
N ALA A 35 7.51 -12.39 4.54
CA ALA A 35 8.93 -12.64 4.75
C ALA A 35 9.52 -13.63 3.73
N ALA A 36 8.72 -14.59 3.23
CA ALA A 36 9.15 -15.56 2.23
C ALA A 36 9.46 -14.93 0.87
N LYS A 37 8.88 -13.76 0.56
CA LYS A 37 9.09 -13.03 -0.69
C LYS A 37 9.85 -11.70 -0.51
N GLY A 38 10.30 -11.39 0.70
CA GLY A 38 10.95 -10.11 1.03
C GLY A 38 10.03 -8.89 0.90
N LEU A 39 8.71 -9.08 0.90
CA LEU A 39 7.73 -8.06 0.52
C LEU A 39 7.00 -7.51 1.75
N ALA A 40 6.98 -6.18 1.88
CA ALA A 40 6.19 -5.49 2.90
C ALA A 40 5.11 -4.63 2.25
N SER A 41 3.89 -4.70 2.76
CA SER A 41 2.76 -3.94 2.22
C SER A 41 2.01 -3.17 3.30
N ARG A 42 1.43 -2.03 2.93
CA ARG A 42 0.50 -1.25 3.76
C ARG A 42 -0.77 -1.05 2.98
N SER A 43 -1.87 -1.51 3.54
CA SER A 43 -3.20 -1.19 3.04
C SER A 43 -3.62 0.23 3.43
N LEU A 44 -4.22 0.93 2.49
CA LEU A 44 -4.89 2.22 2.61
C LEU A 44 -6.31 2.05 2.11
N ARG A 45 -7.30 2.59 2.83
CA ARG A 45 -8.69 2.57 2.40
C ARG A 45 -9.16 4.00 2.11
N PHE A 46 -9.68 4.21 0.91
CA PHE A 46 -10.25 5.48 0.47
C PHE A 46 -11.77 5.35 0.39
N GLY A 47 -12.47 6.11 1.22
CA GLY A 47 -13.94 6.11 1.28
C GLY A 47 -14.52 4.69 1.40
N ASP A 48 -15.60 4.45 0.65
CA ASP A 48 -16.42 3.25 0.83
C ASP A 48 -15.84 1.96 0.24
N GLY A 49 -14.84 1.99 -0.65
CA GLY A 49 -14.45 0.74 -1.33
C GLY A 49 -13.10 0.66 -2.04
N CYS A 50 -12.33 1.73 -2.15
CA CYS A 50 -11.05 1.64 -2.86
C CYS A 50 -9.92 1.27 -1.89
N PHE A 51 -9.30 0.11 -2.11
CA PHE A 51 -8.17 -0.37 -1.33
C PHE A 51 -6.87 -0.15 -2.09
N GLY A 52 -6.06 0.81 -1.62
CA GLY A 52 -4.70 1.01 -2.11
C GLY A 52 -3.73 0.13 -1.31
N CYS A 53 -2.83 -0.58 -1.98
CA CYS A 53 -1.73 -1.26 -1.30
C CYS A 53 -0.41 -0.60 -1.70
N VAL A 54 0.30 -0.02 -0.74
CA VAL A 54 1.68 0.42 -0.97
C VAL A 54 2.58 -0.77 -0.69
N VAL A 55 3.46 -1.09 -1.63
CA VAL A 55 4.32 -2.27 -1.59
C VAL A 55 5.77 -1.81 -1.57
N GLY A 56 6.43 -2.05 -0.43
CA GLY A 56 7.87 -1.96 -0.27
C GLY A 56 8.50 -3.28 -0.67
N ASP A 57 9.31 -3.24 -1.72
CA ASP A 57 10.09 -4.35 -2.21
C ASP A 57 11.57 -3.91 -2.27
N PRO A 58 12.35 -4.19 -1.21
CA PRO A 58 13.77 -3.81 -1.15
C PRO A 58 14.65 -4.61 -2.12
N ASP A 59 14.16 -5.74 -2.65
CA ASP A 59 14.96 -6.70 -3.41
C ASP A 59 14.85 -6.55 -4.94
N GLY A 60 13.92 -5.73 -5.45
CA GLY A 60 13.75 -5.56 -6.90
C GLY A 60 12.98 -6.70 -7.58
N ASN A 61 12.18 -7.47 -6.85
CA ASN A 61 11.46 -8.61 -7.41
C ASN A 61 10.40 -8.14 -8.43
N ARG A 62 10.64 -8.47 -9.69
CA ARG A 62 9.67 -8.35 -10.79
C ARG A 62 8.64 -9.45 -10.62
N VAL A 63 7.56 -9.16 -9.88
CA VAL A 63 6.32 -9.97 -9.91
C VAL A 63 5.58 -9.80 -11.22
#